data_AF-A0A2E3YNP0-F1
#
_entry.id   AF-A0A2E3YNP0-F1
#
_cell.length_a   1.000
_cell.length_b   1.000
_cell.length_c   1.000
_cell.angle_alpha   90.00
_cell.angle_beta   90.00
_cell.angle_gamma   90.00
#
_symmetry.space_group_name_H-M   'P 1'
#
loop_
_entity.id
_entity.type
_entity.pdbx_description
1 polymer ?
#
loop_
_entity_poly.entity_id
_entity_poly.type
_entity_poly.pdbx_seq_one_letter_code
_entity_poly.pdbx_strand_id
1 'polypeptide(L)'
;MSINVTLFAQMLVFGLLVWFTMSFVWPLIRGAMEEREKTISDGLAAAEKGQDDLKQAGEEAGKIVEEARNQARDILSKASSRANGIVDEARSEGEAEKRKRLDSAESELEVEINRARDELRQQVATIAIAGAEKILSREIDESAHRDLLDRLAAKL
;
A
#
# COMPACT_ATOMS: atom_id res chain seq x y z
N MET A 1 28.85 98.46 -45.34
CA MET A 1 27.41 98.20 -45.52
C MET A 1 26.71 98.65 -44.25
N SER A 2 25.77 99.59 -44.35
CA SER A 2 25.02 100.11 -43.22
C SER A 2 24.18 99.00 -42.58
N ILE A 3 24.12 98.99 -41.25
CA ILE A 3 23.07 98.24 -40.55
C ILE A 3 21.74 98.81 -41.02
N ASN A 4 21.00 97.99 -41.77
CA ASN A 4 19.69 98.32 -42.31
C ASN A 4 18.62 97.65 -41.46
N VAL A 5 17.43 98.24 -41.38
CA VAL A 5 16.24 97.71 -40.66
C VAL A 5 15.93 96.26 -41.05
N THR A 6 16.27 95.86 -42.27
CA THR A 6 16.14 94.48 -42.78
C THR A 6 16.93 93.46 -41.97
N LEU A 7 18.09 93.82 -41.42
CA LEU A 7 18.93 92.93 -40.63
C LEU A 7 18.32 92.65 -39.24
N PHE A 8 17.71 93.66 -38.62
CA PHE A 8 16.96 93.50 -37.37
C PHE A 8 15.67 92.70 -37.58
N ALA A 9 14.94 92.96 -38.67
CA ALA A 9 13.76 92.18 -39.03
C ALA A 9 14.12 90.70 -39.29
N GLN A 10 15.21 90.43 -40.01
CA GLN A 10 15.70 89.07 -40.27
C GLN A 10 16.11 88.35 -38.97
N MET A 11 16.76 89.04 -38.03
CA MET A 11 17.14 88.48 -36.73
C MET A 11 15.90 88.15 -35.87
N LEU A 12 14.87 88.99 -35.90
CA LEU A 12 13.62 88.75 -35.18
C LEU A 12 12.83 87.57 -35.77
N VAL A 13 12.75 87.47 -37.10
CA VAL A 13 12.12 86.33 -37.78
C VAL A 13 12.89 85.03 -37.52
N PHE A 14 14.23 85.07 -37.56
CA PHE A 14 15.06 83.92 -37.22
C PHE A 14 14.89 83.49 -35.76
N GLY A 15 14.85 84.45 -34.82
CA GLY A 15 14.60 84.19 -33.40
C GLY A 15 13.22 83.54 -33.15
N LEU A 16 12.17 84.05 -33.81
CA LEU A 16 10.83 83.44 -33.74
C LEU A 16 10.80 82.03 -34.33
N LEU A 17 11.51 81.79 -35.44
CA LEU A 17 11.62 80.46 -36.04
C LEU A 17 12.34 79.47 -35.12
N VAL A 18 13.46 79.88 -34.51
CA VAL A 18 14.21 79.06 -33.55
C VAL A 18 13.34 78.76 -32.32
N TRP A 19 12.62 79.75 -31.81
CA TRP A 19 11.70 79.54 -30.68
C TRP A 19 10.57 78.56 -31.04
N PHE A 20 9.94 78.70 -32.21
CA PHE A 20 8.89 77.81 -32.68
C PHE A 20 9.39 76.37 -32.88
N THR A 21 10.55 76.21 -33.52
CA THR A 21 11.16 74.89 -33.75
C THR A 21 11.59 74.22 -32.44
N MET A 22 12.12 74.98 -31.49
CA MET A 22 12.48 74.46 -30.16
C MET A 22 11.24 74.10 -29.33
N SER A 23 10.15 74.84 -29.46
CA SER A 23 8.92 74.61 -28.69
C SER A 23 8.00 73.54 -29.27
N PHE A 24 7.98 73.32 -30.59
CA PHE A 24 7.05 72.38 -31.24
C PHE A 24 7.73 71.20 -31.94
N VAL A 25 8.81 71.44 -32.68
CA VAL A 25 9.45 70.39 -33.49
C VAL A 25 10.36 69.51 -32.64
N TRP A 26 11.17 70.12 -31.77
CA TRP A 26 12.09 69.41 -30.89
C TRP A 26 11.43 68.45 -29.90
N PRO A 27 10.33 68.80 -29.20
CA PRO A 27 9.63 67.85 -28.32
C PRO A 27 8.99 66.69 -29.09
N LEU A 28 8.48 66.91 -30.31
CA LEU A 28 7.89 65.84 -31.12
C LEU A 28 8.93 64.79 -31.52
N ILE A 29 10.14 65.23 -31.91
CA ILE A 29 11.23 64.34 -32.28
C ILE A 29 11.78 63.59 -31.06
N ARG A 30 11.98 64.28 -29.93
CA ARG A 30 12.44 63.64 -28.69
C ARG A 30 11.44 62.62 -28.17
N GLY A 31 10.15 62.94 -28.16
CA GLY A 31 9.11 61.99 -27.73
C GLY A 31 9.09 60.72 -28.59
N ALA A 32 9.23 60.84 -29.91
CA ALA A 32 9.31 59.67 -30.80
C ALA A 32 10.57 58.81 -30.57
N MET A 33 11.70 59.43 -30.19
CA MET A 33 12.93 58.72 -29.85
C MET A 33 12.84 58.05 -28.48
N GLU A 34 12.34 58.75 -27.47
CA GLU A 34 12.12 58.23 -26.12
C GLU A 34 11.13 57.05 -26.12
N GLU A 35 10.05 57.13 -26.91
CA GLU A 35 9.08 56.03 -27.06
C GLU A 35 9.74 54.78 -27.65
N ARG A 36 10.62 54.95 -28.65
CA ARG A 36 11.38 53.85 -29.25
C ARG A 36 12.38 53.25 -28.27
N GLU A 37 13.13 54.09 -27.58
CA GLU A 37 14.09 53.66 -26.55
C GLU A 37 13.39 52.88 -25.45
N LYS A 38 12.26 53.42 -24.95
CA LYS A 38 11.42 52.76 -23.95
C LYS A 38 10.88 51.42 -24.45
N THR A 39 10.34 51.36 -25.67
CA THR A 39 9.82 50.10 -26.24
C THR A 39 10.92 49.03 -26.35
N ILE A 40 12.13 49.42 -26.75
CA ILE A 40 13.27 48.51 -26.85
C ILE A 40 13.71 48.05 -25.47
N SER A 41 13.83 48.98 -24.51
CA SER A 41 14.20 48.68 -23.12
C SER A 41 13.20 47.74 -22.46
N ASP A 42 11.91 48.05 -22.56
CA ASP A 42 10.83 47.23 -22.00
C ASP A 42 10.77 45.86 -22.67
N GLY A 43 11.00 45.80 -23.99
CA GLY A 43 11.06 44.54 -24.74
C GLY A 43 12.26 43.66 -24.34
N LEU A 44 13.43 44.25 -24.14
CA LEU A 44 14.63 43.54 -23.66
C LEU A 44 14.44 43.05 -22.23
N ALA A 45 13.92 43.90 -21.34
CA ALA A 45 13.64 43.52 -19.96
C ALA A 45 12.59 42.40 -19.86
N ALA A 46 11.54 42.46 -20.68
CA ALA A 46 10.54 41.39 -20.75
C ALA A 46 11.13 40.09 -21.30
N ALA A 47 12.02 40.15 -22.29
CA ALA A 47 12.68 38.97 -22.85
C ALA A 47 13.64 38.32 -21.84
N GLU A 48 14.43 39.11 -21.11
CA GLU A 48 15.33 38.63 -20.06
C GLU A 48 14.52 37.97 -18.93
N LYS A 49 13.49 38.67 -18.44
CA LYS A 49 12.58 38.11 -17.43
C LYS A 49 11.92 36.81 -17.92
N GLY A 50 11.46 36.77 -19.17
CA GLY A 50 10.87 35.57 -19.74
C GLY A 50 11.84 34.39 -19.82
N GLN A 51 13.13 34.63 -20.10
CA GLN A 51 14.15 33.58 -20.07
C GLN A 51 14.42 33.08 -18.64
N ASP A 52 14.49 33.99 -17.67
CA ASP A 52 14.72 33.62 -16.28
C ASP A 52 13.52 32.88 -15.68
N ASP A 53 12.30 33.33 -15.94
CA ASP A 53 11.06 32.64 -15.55
C ASP A 53 11.01 31.23 -16.18
N LEU A 54 11.43 31.09 -17.44
CA LEU A 54 11.49 29.78 -18.11
C LEU A 54 12.53 28.84 -17.48
N LYS A 55 13.71 29.36 -17.12
CA LYS A 55 14.72 28.59 -16.40
C LYS A 55 14.22 28.15 -15.03
N GLN A 56 13.64 29.07 -14.26
CA GLN A 56 13.07 28.77 -12.94
C GLN A 56 11.96 27.71 -13.04
N ALA A 57 11.02 27.88 -13.97
CA ALA A 57 9.97 26.90 -14.22
C ALA A 57 10.54 25.52 -14.62
N GLY A 58 11.60 25.49 -15.42
CA GLY A 58 12.31 24.25 -15.78
C GLY A 58 12.96 23.56 -14.57
N GLU A 59 13.61 24.32 -13.71
CA GLU A 59 14.21 23.81 -12.47
C GLU A 59 13.15 23.30 -11.48
N GLU A 60 12.05 24.05 -11.31
CA GLU A 60 10.92 23.65 -10.46
C GLU A 60 10.25 22.39 -10.98
N ALA A 61 9.99 22.30 -12.29
CA ALA A 61 9.44 21.10 -12.91
C ALA A 61 10.37 19.89 -12.69
N GLY A 62 11.69 20.07 -12.84
CA GLY A 62 12.69 19.04 -12.54
C GLY A 62 12.63 18.58 -11.09
N LYS A 63 12.55 19.52 -10.14
CA LYS A 63 12.41 19.22 -8.70
C LYS A 63 11.13 18.44 -8.40
N ILE A 64 9.99 18.86 -8.96
CA ILE A 64 8.70 18.18 -8.78
C ILE A 64 8.77 16.73 -9.29
N VAL A 65 9.40 16.51 -10.45
CA VAL A 65 9.55 15.16 -11.00
C VAL A 65 10.43 14.29 -10.12
N GLU A 66 11.55 14.81 -9.62
CA GLU A 66 12.43 14.06 -8.71
C GLU A 66 11.76 13.78 -7.36
N GLU A 67 11.04 14.75 -6.80
CA GLU A 67 10.25 14.56 -5.58
C GLU A 67 9.17 13.48 -5.77
N ALA A 68 8.42 13.54 -6.88
CA ALA A 68 7.41 12.54 -7.21
C ALA A 68 8.02 11.14 -7.38
N ARG A 69 9.21 11.02 -7.99
CA ARG A 69 9.95 9.75 -8.10
C ARG A 69 10.38 9.22 -6.73
N ASN A 70 10.86 10.09 -5.84
CA ASN A 70 11.24 9.69 -4.49
C ASN A 70 10.03 9.25 -3.66
N GLN A 71 8.93 9.97 -3.74
CA GLN A 71 7.66 9.57 -3.10
C GLN A 71 7.15 8.23 -3.64
N ALA A 72 7.21 8.01 -4.97
CA ALA A 72 6.82 6.74 -5.56
C ALA A 72 7.70 5.57 -5.08
N ARG A 73 9.02 5.78 -4.95
CA ARG A 73 9.94 4.77 -4.40
C ARG A 73 9.65 4.47 -2.93
N ASP A 74 9.36 5.50 -2.14
CA ASP A 74 9.00 5.34 -0.72
C ASP A 74 7.68 4.58 -0.55
N ILE A 75 6.66 4.91 -1.35
CA ILE A 75 5.38 4.18 -1.39
C ILE A 75 5.62 2.71 -1.75
N LEU A 76 6.43 2.44 -2.78
CA LEU A 76 6.72 1.07 -3.20
C LEU A 76 7.46 0.29 -2.10
N SER A 77 8.45 0.92 -1.46
CA SER A 77 9.18 0.30 -0.35
C SER A 77 8.26 -0.03 0.83
N LYS A 78 7.40 0.91 1.24
CA LYS A 78 6.39 0.70 2.28
C LYS A 78 5.40 -0.40 1.90
N ALA A 79 4.95 -0.43 0.66
CA ALA A 79 4.05 -1.47 0.16
C ALA A 79 4.71 -2.85 0.20
N SER A 80 5.96 -2.99 -0.26
CA SER A 80 6.71 -4.25 -0.18
C SER A 80 6.94 -4.69 1.26
N SER A 81 7.33 -3.77 2.15
CA SER A 81 7.51 -4.09 3.58
C SER A 81 6.21 -4.55 4.23
N ARG A 82 5.09 -3.89 3.91
CA ARG A 82 3.77 -4.28 4.42
C ARG A 82 3.32 -5.63 3.86
N ALA A 83 3.55 -5.89 2.58
CA ALA A 83 3.23 -7.17 1.96
C ALA A 83 4.00 -8.32 2.62
N ASN A 84 5.30 -8.14 2.86
CA ASN A 84 6.11 -9.13 3.58
C ASN A 84 5.59 -9.33 5.01
N GLY A 85 5.27 -8.24 5.72
CA GLY A 85 4.69 -8.32 7.07
C GLY A 85 3.38 -9.10 7.11
N ILE A 86 2.48 -8.90 6.13
CA ILE A 86 1.23 -9.66 6.02
C ILE A 86 1.51 -11.15 5.76
N VAL A 87 2.49 -11.47 4.91
CA VAL A 87 2.86 -12.87 4.64
C VAL A 87 3.44 -13.54 5.88
N ASP A 88 4.29 -12.85 6.63
CA ASP A 88 4.87 -13.37 7.87
C ASP A 88 3.82 -13.54 8.97
N GLU A 89 2.90 -12.59 9.12
CA GLU A 89 1.77 -12.66 10.04
C GLU A 89 0.85 -13.83 9.69
N ALA A 90 0.42 -13.94 8.43
CA ALA A 90 -0.42 -15.04 7.96
C ALA A 90 0.27 -16.41 8.14
N ARG A 91 1.60 -16.48 7.97
CA ARG A 91 2.37 -17.70 8.22
C ARG A 91 2.39 -18.06 9.71
N SER A 92 2.59 -17.07 10.58
CA SER A 92 2.59 -17.27 12.02
C SER A 92 1.22 -17.72 12.53
N GLU A 93 0.15 -17.05 12.07
CA GLU A 93 -1.23 -17.44 12.37
C GLU A 93 -1.54 -18.85 11.84
N GLY A 94 -1.11 -19.17 10.62
CA GLY A 94 -1.28 -20.50 10.03
C GLY A 94 -0.59 -21.60 10.83
N GLU A 95 0.64 -21.38 11.31
CA GLU A 95 1.35 -22.34 12.17
C GLU A 95 0.68 -22.46 13.55
N ALA A 96 0.16 -21.37 14.12
CA ALA A 96 -0.57 -21.40 15.38
C ALA A 96 -1.88 -22.19 15.27
N GLU A 97 -2.67 -21.93 14.23
CA GLU A 97 -3.93 -22.65 13.96
C GLU A 97 -3.67 -24.13 13.65
N LYS A 98 -2.60 -24.44 12.90
CA LYS A 98 -2.17 -25.82 12.65
C LYS A 98 -1.85 -26.55 13.94
N ARG A 99 -1.08 -25.94 14.86
CA ARG A 99 -0.78 -26.54 16.17
C ARG A 99 -2.05 -26.78 16.97
N LYS A 100 -2.92 -25.79 17.05
CA LYS A 100 -4.21 -25.91 17.74
C LYS A 100 -5.07 -27.05 17.19
N ARG A 101 -5.10 -27.23 15.87
CA ARG A 101 -5.80 -28.34 15.23
C ARG A 101 -5.16 -29.70 15.53
N LEU A 102 -3.83 -29.78 15.54
CA LEU A 102 -3.14 -31.01 15.92
C LEU A 102 -3.42 -31.39 17.37
N ASP A 103 -3.33 -30.44 18.29
CA ASP A 103 -3.61 -30.67 19.72
C ASP A 103 -5.06 -31.13 19.93
N SER A 104 -6.01 -30.50 19.20
CA SER A 104 -7.43 -30.91 19.24
C SER A 104 -7.62 -32.32 18.68
N ALA A 105 -6.98 -32.63 17.55
CA ALA A 105 -7.06 -33.95 16.93
C ALA A 105 -6.43 -35.05 17.82
N GLU A 106 -5.33 -34.75 18.51
CA GLU A 106 -4.69 -35.68 19.45
C GLU A 106 -5.60 -35.95 20.65
N SER A 107 -6.25 -34.91 21.19
CA SER A 107 -7.24 -35.06 22.26
C SER A 107 -8.47 -35.87 21.81
N GLU A 108 -9.00 -35.63 20.61
CA GLU A 108 -10.10 -36.42 20.04
C GLU A 108 -9.70 -37.89 19.84
N LEU A 109 -8.47 -38.12 19.37
CA LEU A 109 -7.93 -39.46 19.14
C LEU A 109 -7.73 -40.23 20.45
N GLU A 110 -7.30 -39.56 21.53
CA GLU A 110 -7.21 -40.17 22.85
C GLU A 110 -8.59 -40.58 23.41
N VAL A 111 -9.60 -39.74 23.22
CA VAL A 111 -10.99 -40.07 23.58
C VAL A 111 -11.48 -41.28 22.79
N GLU A 112 -11.21 -41.32 21.48
CA GLU A 112 -11.65 -42.42 20.62
C GLU A 112 -10.92 -43.74 20.95
N ILE A 113 -9.62 -43.69 21.28
CA ILE A 113 -8.88 -44.86 21.77
C ILE A 113 -9.49 -45.42 23.05
N ASN A 114 -9.85 -44.55 24.00
CA ASN A 114 -10.47 -44.98 25.24
C ASN A 114 -11.84 -45.61 24.99
N ARG A 115 -12.64 -45.01 24.10
CA ARG A 115 -13.93 -45.57 23.66
C ARG A 115 -13.78 -46.95 23.02
N ALA A 116 -12.82 -47.11 22.10
CA ALA A 116 -12.53 -48.37 21.44
C ALA A 116 -12.04 -49.44 22.44
N ARG A 117 -11.24 -49.06 23.44
CA ARG A 117 -10.81 -49.95 24.52
C ARG A 117 -11.98 -50.44 25.37
N ASP A 118 -12.91 -49.56 25.70
CA ASP A 118 -14.09 -49.93 26.48
C ASP A 118 -15.04 -50.83 25.68
N GLU A 119 -15.20 -50.58 24.38
CA GLU A 119 -15.95 -51.47 23.49
C GLU A 119 -15.29 -52.86 23.40
N LEU A 120 -13.96 -52.92 23.24
CA LEU A 120 -13.21 -54.18 23.25
C LEU A 120 -13.38 -54.94 24.57
N ARG A 121 -13.38 -54.24 25.71
CA ARG A 121 -13.63 -54.88 27.03
C ARG A 121 -15.01 -55.51 27.11
N GLN A 122 -16.04 -54.85 26.58
CA GLN A 122 -17.40 -55.41 26.53
C GLN A 122 -17.47 -56.65 25.63
N GLN A 123 -16.82 -56.60 24.47
CA GLN A 123 -16.74 -57.75 23.55
C GLN A 123 -15.98 -58.92 24.19
N VAL A 124 -14.85 -58.67 24.85
CA VAL A 124 -14.08 -59.70 25.56
C VAL A 124 -14.87 -60.31 26.71
N ALA A 125 -15.60 -59.52 27.50
CA ALA A 125 -16.47 -60.04 28.56
C ALA A 125 -17.55 -60.96 28.00
N THR A 126 -18.15 -60.59 26.86
CA THR A 126 -19.14 -61.42 26.16
C THR A 126 -18.54 -62.75 25.68
N ILE A 127 -17.34 -62.71 25.09
CA ILE A 127 -16.61 -63.91 24.64
C ILE A 127 -16.22 -64.78 25.84
N ALA A 128 -15.80 -64.19 26.96
CA ALA A 128 -15.42 -64.91 28.17
C ALA A 128 -16.61 -65.66 28.79
N ILE A 129 -17.80 -65.04 28.84
CA ILE A 129 -19.04 -65.70 29.29
C ILE A 129 -19.39 -66.85 28.35
N ALA A 130 -19.40 -66.63 27.04
CA ALA A 130 -19.67 -67.69 26.06
C ALA A 130 -18.66 -68.85 26.13
N GLY A 131 -17.39 -68.53 26.41
CA GLY A 131 -16.34 -69.52 26.64
C GLY A 131 -16.56 -70.32 27.94
N ALA A 132 -16.93 -69.64 29.03
CA ALA A 132 -17.26 -70.28 30.30
C ALA A 132 -18.49 -71.19 30.19
N GLU A 133 -19.55 -70.75 29.49
CA GLU A 133 -20.74 -71.57 29.19
C GLU A 133 -20.38 -72.82 28.40
N LYS A 134 -19.47 -72.71 27.42
CA LYS A 134 -19.04 -73.83 26.59
C LYS A 134 -18.14 -74.83 27.33
N ILE A 135 -17.28 -74.35 28.23
CA ILE A 135 -16.49 -75.20 29.13
C ILE A 135 -17.43 -75.91 30.11
N LEU A 136 -18.34 -75.18 30.75
CA LEU A 136 -19.32 -75.75 31.68
C LEU A 136 -20.20 -76.79 30.97
N SER A 137 -20.67 -76.52 29.76
CA SER A 137 -21.45 -77.47 28.96
C SER A 137 -20.65 -78.73 28.55
N ARG A 138 -19.32 -78.64 28.47
CA ARG A 138 -18.44 -79.79 28.20
C ARG A 138 -18.13 -80.59 29.47
N GLU A 139 -18.06 -79.91 30.62
CA GLU A 139 -17.78 -80.50 31.93
C GLU A 139 -19.05 -81.10 32.57
N ILE A 140 -20.23 -80.61 32.17
CA ILE A 140 -21.53 -81.28 32.31
C ILE A 140 -21.60 -82.43 31.30
N ASP A 141 -20.77 -83.45 31.54
CA ASP A 141 -20.84 -84.71 30.83
C ASP A 141 -21.96 -85.57 31.44
N GLU A 142 -22.69 -86.26 30.57
CA GLU A 142 -23.90 -87.05 30.84
C GLU A 142 -23.66 -88.14 31.93
N SER A 143 -22.40 -88.48 32.17
CA SER A 143 -21.93 -89.43 33.18
C SER A 143 -22.01 -88.90 34.63
N ALA A 144 -21.78 -87.59 34.87
CA ALA A 144 -21.80 -87.01 36.21
C ALA A 144 -23.22 -86.73 36.75
N HIS A 145 -24.20 -86.53 35.86
CA HIS A 145 -25.59 -86.29 36.24
C HIS A 145 -26.40 -87.57 36.49
N ARG A 146 -26.06 -88.71 35.88
CA ARG A 146 -26.69 -89.99 36.23
C ARG A 146 -26.44 -90.37 37.69
N ASP A 147 -25.20 -90.20 38.17
CA ASP A 147 -24.82 -90.58 39.54
C ASP A 147 -25.48 -89.69 40.62
N LEU A 148 -25.82 -88.43 40.28
CA LEU A 148 -26.57 -87.52 41.17
C LEU A 148 -28.08 -87.75 41.12
N LEU A 149 -28.64 -88.06 39.96
CA LEU A 149 -30.06 -88.39 39.80
C LEU A 149 -30.39 -89.75 40.46
N ASP A 150 -29.51 -90.74 40.33
CA ASP A 150 -29.67 -92.06 40.98
C ASP A 150 -29.60 -91.95 42.52
N ARG A 151 -28.75 -91.07 43.07
CA ARG A 151 -28.68 -90.81 44.52
C ARG A 151 -29.86 -90.02 45.08
N LEU A 152 -30.54 -89.21 44.26
CA LEU A 152 -31.77 -88.50 44.65
C LEU A 152 -33.00 -89.41 44.54
N ALA A 153 -33.07 -90.26 43.52
CA ALA A 153 -34.14 -91.26 43.36
C ALA A 153 -34.11 -92.35 44.45
N ALA A 154 -32.92 -92.70 44.96
CA ALA A 154 -32.76 -93.64 46.08
C ALA A 154 -33.14 -93.07 47.47
N LYS A 155 -33.57 -91.80 47.54
CA LYS A 155 -34.01 -91.12 48.77
C LYS A 155 -35.53 -90.84 48.82
N LEU A 156 -36.29 -91.34 47.85
CA LEU A 156 -37.76 -91.49 47.87
C LEU A 156 -38.12 -92.95 48.12
#